data_AF-A0A8T4TZQ0-F1
#
_entry.id   AF-A0A8T4TZQ0-F1
#
_cell.length_a   1.000
_cell.length_b   1.000
_cell.length_c   1.000
_cell.angle_alpha   90.00
_cell.angle_beta   90.00
_cell.angle_gamma   90.00
#
_symmetry.space_group_name_H-M   'P 1'
#
loop_
_entity.id
_entity.type
_entity.pdbx_description
1 polymer ?
#
loop_
_entity_poly.entity_id
_entity_poly.type
_entity_poly.pdbx_seq_one_letter_code
_entity_poly.pdbx_strand_id
1 'polypeptide(L)' 'MNRVVFLDRDGTINVDVEYVHKIEDLRFEEGALEGLRLLQNLHGYKLIIIRA' A
#
# COMPACT_ATOMS: atom_id res chain seq x y z
N MET A 1 8.67 21.04 1.53
CA MET A 1 9.33 19.78 1.94
C MET A 1 8.65 18.63 1.21
N ASN A 2 9.34 17.90 0.33
CA ASN A 2 8.76 16.72 -0.33
C ASN A 2 8.96 15.50 0.57
N ARG A 3 7.91 15.10 1.30
CA ARG A 3 7.96 13.91 2.15
C ARG A 3 7.45 12.71 1.36
N VAL A 4 8.14 11.57 1.50
CA VAL A 4 7.85 10.35 0.76
C VAL A 4 7.78 9.18 1.73
N VAL A 5 6.86 8.24 1.49
CA VAL A 5 6.82 6.94 2.16
C VAL A 5 7.00 5.87 1.09
N PHE A 6 7.98 4.99 1.30
CA PHE A 6 8.18 3.80 0.50
C PHE A 6 7.44 2.63 1.14
N LEU A 7 6.71 1.89 0.33
CA LEU A 7 5.83 0.81 0.78
C LEU A 7 6.10 -0.45 -0.03
N ASP A 8 6.12 -1.58 0.66
CA ASP A 8 5.97 -2.86 -0.02
C ASP A 8 4.52 -3.07 -0.43
N ARG A 9 4.27 -4.02 -1.34
CA ARG A 9 2.94 -4.32 -1.87
C ARG A 9 2.29 -5.47 -1.10
N ASP A 10 2.92 -6.63 -1.10
CA ASP A 10 2.39 -7.87 -0.54
C ASP A 10 2.67 -7.91 0.98
N GLY A 11 1.67 -8.27 1.78
CA GLY A 11 1.72 -8.22 3.26
C GLY A 11 1.74 -6.82 3.87
N THR A 12 1.65 -5.76 3.05
CA THR A 12 1.59 -4.36 3.50
C THR A 12 0.34 -3.65 2.97
N ILE A 13 0.10 -3.72 1.66
CA ILE A 13 -1.07 -3.11 1.02
C ILE A 13 -2.12 -4.19 0.75
N ASN A 14 -1.71 -5.26 0.06
CA ASN A 14 -2.55 -6.44 -0.14
C ASN A 14 -2.08 -7.59 0.74
N VAL A 15 -3.03 -8.46 1.10
CA VAL A 15 -2.74 -9.72 1.78
C VAL A 15 -1.73 -10.51 0.97
N ASP A 16 -0.69 -11.00 1.64
CA ASP A 16 0.28 -11.91 1.02
C ASP A 16 -0.36 -13.29 0.87
N VAL A 17 -0.74 -13.62 -0.36
CA VAL A 17 -1.13 -14.98 -0.73
C VAL A 17 -0.21 -15.45 -1.84
N GLU A 18 0.17 -16.73 -1.79
CA GLU A 18 1.01 -17.34 -2.82
C GLU A 18 0.39 -17.08 -4.21
N TYR A 19 1.07 -16.23 -5.00
CA TYR A 19 0.71 -15.86 -6.36
C TYR A 19 -0.62 -15.09 -6.55
N VAL A 20 -0.72 -13.87 -6.00
CA VAL A 20 -1.69 -12.87 -6.48
C VAL A 20 -1.38 -12.49 -7.94
N HIS A 21 -2.05 -13.14 -8.88
CA HIS A 21 -1.90 -12.89 -10.33
C HIS A 21 -3.20 -12.45 -11.00
N LYS A 22 -4.31 -12.42 -10.26
CA LYS A 22 -5.63 -12.01 -10.70
C LYS A 22 -6.17 -10.89 -9.82
N ILE A 23 -6.93 -9.97 -10.39
CA ILE A 23 -7.52 -8.85 -9.66
C ILE A 23 -8.56 -9.36 -8.66
N GLU A 24 -9.27 -10.44 -8.99
CA GLU A 24 -10.30 -11.02 -8.15
C GLU A 24 -9.72 -11.61 -6.84
N ASP A 25 -8.45 -11.98 -6.85
CA ASP A 25 -7.74 -12.52 -5.70
C ASP A 25 -7.09 -11.41 -4.84
N LEU A 26 -7.14 -10.15 -5.29
CA LEU A 26 -6.56 -9.01 -4.58
C LEU A 26 -7.44 -8.66 -3.38
N ARG A 27 -6.91 -8.89 -2.18
CA ARG A 27 -7.51 -8.48 -0.90
C ARG A 27 -6.60 -7.49 -0.22
N PHE A 28 -7.16 -6.39 0.28
CA PHE A 28 -6.37 -5.40 1.03
C PHE A 28 -6.16 -5.87 2.47
N GLU A 29 -5.01 -5.52 3.03
CA GLU A 29 -4.78 -5.63 4.47
C GLU A 29 -5.75 -4.73 5.25
N GLU A 30 -6.10 -5.13 6.47
CA GLU A 30 -7.04 -4.36 7.30
C GLU A 30 -6.51 -2.95 7.56
N GLY A 31 -7.31 -1.93 7.22
CA GLY A 31 -6.94 -0.52 7.42
C GLY A 31 -5.89 0.03 6.45
N ALA A 32 -5.40 -0.76 5.49
CA ALA A 32 -4.36 -0.32 4.56
C ALA A 32 -4.81 0.90 3.74
N LEU A 33 -6.01 0.85 3.15
CA LEU A 33 -6.53 1.95 2.33
C LEU A 33 -6.73 3.25 3.13
N GLU A 34 -7.24 3.12 4.35
CA GLU A 34 -7.40 4.23 5.28
C GLU A 34 -6.04 4.84 5.64
N GLY A 35 -5.05 4.01 5.97
CA GLY A 35 -3.68 4.42 6.26
C GLY A 35 -3.04 5.18 5.10
N LEU A 36 -3.11 4.65 3.88
CA LEU A 36 -2.59 5.33 2.68
C LEU A 36 -3.27 6.69 2.47
N ARG A 37 -4.58 6.77 2.69
CA ARG A 37 -5.35 8.01 2.54
C ARG A 37 -4.99 9.03 3.62
N LEU A 38 -4.72 8.61 4.84
CA LEU A 38 -4.23 9.47 5.93
C LEU A 38 -2.83 10.03 5.62
N LEU A 39 -1.94 9.19 5.07
CA LEU A 39 -0.59 9.61 4.68
C LEU A 39 -0.62 10.68 3.58
N GLN A 40 -1.48 10.51 2.56
CA GLN A 40 -1.63 11.49 1.49
C GLN A 40 -2.33 12.76 1.97
N ASN A 41 -3.51 12.64 2.60
CA ASN A 41 -4.39 13.79 2.81
C ASN A 41 -4.02 14.62 4.04
N LEU A 42 -3.65 13.99 5.15
CA LEU A 42 -3.36 14.72 6.38
C LEU A 42 -1.91 15.19 6.46
N HIS A 43 -1.01 14.44 5.83
CA HIS A 43 0.42 14.65 6.01
C HIS A 43 1.14 15.03 4.70
N GLY A 44 0.47 14.98 3.55
CA GLY A 44 1.05 15.38 2.26
C GLY A 44 2.23 14.51 1.82
N TYR A 45 2.26 13.23 2.22
CA TYR A 45 3.29 12.30 1.75
C TYR A 45 3.00 11.87 0.30
N LYS A 46 4.05 11.76 -0.50
CA LYS A 46 4.01 10.98 -1.74
C LYS A 46 4.23 9.51 -1.40
N LEU A 47 3.42 8.63 -1.96
CA LEU A 47 3.53 7.19 -1.75
C LEU A 47 4.25 6.58 -2.96
N ILE A 48 5.27 5.77 -2.70
CA ILE A 48 6.00 5.04 -3.74
C ILE A 48 6.01 3.56 -3.35
N ILE A 49 5.44 2.72 -4.21
CA ILE A 49 5.46 1.27 -4.04
C ILE A 49 6.76 0.74 -4.63
N ILE A 50 7.53 0.01 -3.84
CA ILE A 50 8.77 -0.67 -4.29
C ILE A 50 8.64 -2.14 -3.95
N ARG A 51 8.90 -3.01 -4.92
CA ARG A 51 9.17 -4.43 -4.69
C ARG A 51 10.63 -4.74 -5.02
N ALA A 52 11.25 -5.60 -4.21
CA ALA A 52 12.56 -6.18 -4.50
C ALA A 52 12.44 -7.38 -5.45
#